data_AF-A0A961ZK72-F1
#
_entry.id   AF-A0A961ZK72-F1
#
_cell.length_a   1.000
_cell.length_b   1.000
_cell.length_c   1.000
_cell.angle_alpha   90.00
_cell.angle_beta   90.00
_cell.angle_gamma   90.00
#
_symmetry.space_group_name_H-M   'P 1'
#
loop_
_entity.id
_entity.type
_entity.pdbx_description
1 polymer ?
#
loop_
_entity_poly.entity_id
_entity_poly.type
_entity_poly.pdbx_seq_one_letter_code
_entity_poly.pdbx_strand_id
1 'polypeptide(L)'
;MNWLKAGAVYFVLTFLAGFAIGPVRELVLKPMVGSTAALAFEAPVMLAIMTWVAARCLKWWRVGETWQAHLGMGAVALLLLLAAEAAFSYWLRQMTPVEWLQHFLEPDGMISLALYLAFAACPLALLAIRKEPGT
;
A
#
# COMPACT_ATOMS: atom_id res chain seq x y z
N MET A 1 -4.72 16.13 -15.46
CA MET A 1 -3.97 16.25 -14.19
C MET A 1 -4.70 15.63 -12.99
N ASN A 2 -5.51 14.58 -13.21
CA ASN A 2 -6.38 14.04 -12.16
C ASN A 2 -5.74 12.88 -11.37
N TRP A 3 -4.71 12.25 -11.94
CA TRP A 3 -4.02 11.11 -11.34
C TRP A 3 -3.19 11.47 -10.11
N LEU A 4 -2.67 12.71 -9.99
CA LEU A 4 -1.99 13.17 -8.77
C LEU A 4 -2.96 13.17 -7.58
N LYS A 5 -4.13 13.82 -7.75
CA LYS A 5 -5.17 13.87 -6.71
C LYS A 5 -5.69 12.47 -6.38
N ALA A 6 -5.93 11.65 -7.40
CA ALA A 6 -6.34 10.27 -7.22
C ALA A 6 -5.30 9.45 -6.44
N GLY A 7 -4.01 9.63 -6.74
CA GLY A 7 -2.91 8.96 -6.04
C GLY A 7 -2.80 9.38 -4.58
N ALA A 8 -2.92 10.69 -4.30
CA ALA A 8 -2.92 11.19 -2.94
C ALA A 8 -4.11 10.67 -2.11
N VAL A 9 -5.33 10.67 -2.68
CA VAL A 9 -6.50 10.13 -1.98
C VAL A 9 -6.42 8.62 -1.82
N TYR A 10 -5.92 7.91 -2.82
CA TYR A 10 -5.67 6.47 -2.74
C TYR A 10 -4.71 6.12 -1.60
N PHE A 11 -3.60 6.86 -1.48
CA PHE A 11 -2.70 6.77 -0.33
C PHE A 11 -3.44 7.04 0.98
N VAL A 12 -4.11 8.18 1.14
CA VAL A 12 -4.75 8.55 2.42
C VAL A 12 -5.75 7.49 2.87
N LEU A 13 -6.64 7.05 1.99
CA LEU A 13 -7.67 6.07 2.35
C LEU A 13 -7.07 4.70 2.71
N THR A 14 -6.07 4.24 1.95
CA THR A 14 -5.44 2.94 2.21
C THR A 14 -4.53 2.98 3.44
N PHE A 15 -3.79 4.06 3.61
CA PHE A 15 -2.93 4.29 4.78
C PHE A 15 -3.76 4.36 6.06
N LEU A 16 -4.87 5.10 6.08
CA LEU A 16 -5.75 5.17 7.25
C LEU A 16 -6.35 3.79 7.59
N ALA A 17 -6.71 2.99 6.58
CA ALA A 17 -7.18 1.63 6.80
C ALA A 17 -6.08 0.75 7.42
N GLY A 18 -4.86 0.77 6.86
CA GLY A 18 -3.72 0.04 7.41
C GLY A 18 -3.32 0.52 8.80
N PHE A 19 -3.37 1.83 9.04
CA PHE A 19 -3.11 2.42 10.36
C PHE A 19 -4.14 1.99 11.42
N ALA A 20 -5.40 1.78 11.02
CA ALA A 20 -6.43 1.26 11.94
C ALA A 20 -6.28 -0.25 12.21
N ILE A 21 -5.84 -1.02 11.21
CA ILE A 21 -5.70 -2.49 11.32
C ILE A 21 -4.37 -2.86 12.01
N GLY A 22 -3.31 -2.11 11.77
CA GLY A 22 -1.96 -2.38 12.28
C GLY A 22 -1.87 -2.58 13.80
N PRO A 23 -2.53 -1.75 14.65
CA PRO A 23 -2.58 -1.98 16.08
C PRO A 23 -3.23 -3.30 16.47
N VAL A 24 -4.27 -3.74 15.74
CA VAL A 24 -4.90 -5.05 15.97
C VAL A 24 -3.89 -6.16 15.65
N ARG A 25 -3.14 -6.04 14.56
CA ARG A 25 -2.06 -6.98 14.25
C ARG A 25 -1.01 -7.02 15.34
N GLU A 26 -0.54 -5.86 15.79
CA GLU A 26 0.58 -5.76 16.74
C GLU A 26 0.20 -6.18 18.17
N LEU A 27 -0.99 -5.79 18.64
CA LEU A 27 -1.42 -6.03 20.02
C LEU A 27 -2.14 -7.36 20.22
N VAL A 28 -2.82 -7.87 19.19
CA VAL A 28 -3.66 -9.08 19.30
C VAL A 28 -3.05 -10.25 18.55
N LEU A 29 -2.74 -10.10 17.26
CA LEU A 29 -2.27 -11.22 16.44
C LEU A 29 -0.82 -11.60 16.73
N LYS A 30 0.09 -10.63 16.84
CA LYS A 30 1.51 -10.87 17.11
C LYS A 30 1.77 -11.74 18.35
N PRO A 31 1.14 -11.52 19.53
CA PRO A 31 1.36 -12.39 20.68
C PRO A 31 0.77 -13.80 20.51
N MET A 32 -0.19 -14.00 19.59
CA MET A 32 -0.83 -15.29 19.36
C MET A 32 -0.08 -16.16 18.35
N VAL A 33 0.41 -15.55 17.25
CA VAL A 33 0.97 -16.28 16.10
C VAL A 33 2.37 -15.84 15.69
N GLY A 34 2.94 -14.82 16.34
CA GLY A 34 4.23 -14.22 15.99
C GLY A 34 4.13 -13.14 14.91
N SER A 35 5.22 -12.37 14.71
CA SER A 35 5.25 -11.18 13.83
C SER A 35 4.90 -11.52 12.37
N THR A 36 5.61 -12.48 11.79
CA THR A 36 5.50 -12.82 10.37
C THR A 36 4.13 -13.39 10.02
N ALA A 37 3.60 -14.32 10.84
CA ALA A 37 2.30 -14.91 10.60
C ALA A 37 1.17 -13.87 10.76
N ALA A 38 1.26 -13.00 11.77
CA ALA A 38 0.30 -11.92 11.97
C ALA A 38 0.23 -10.99 10.75
N LEU A 39 1.38 -10.64 10.18
CA LEU A 39 1.45 -9.84 8.95
C LEU A 39 0.90 -10.60 7.74
N ALA A 40 1.21 -11.89 7.61
CA ALA A 40 0.68 -12.72 6.53
C ALA A 40 -0.85 -12.83 6.57
N PHE A 41 -1.48 -12.80 7.76
CA PHE A 41 -2.95 -12.75 7.89
C PHE A 41 -3.54 -11.39 7.52
N GLU A 42 -2.83 -10.29 7.82
CA GLU A 42 -3.27 -8.94 7.45
C GLU A 42 -3.13 -8.66 5.95
N ALA A 43 -2.10 -9.22 5.32
CA ALA A 43 -1.75 -8.96 3.92
C ALA A 43 -2.92 -9.15 2.92
N PRO A 44 -3.70 -10.25 2.94
CA PRO A 44 -4.87 -10.42 2.07
C PRO A 44 -5.95 -9.36 2.28
N VAL A 45 -6.17 -8.94 3.54
CA VAL A 45 -7.16 -7.90 3.87
C VAL A 45 -6.71 -6.57 3.29
N MET A 46 -5.44 -6.22 3.45
CA MET A 46 -4.87 -5.01 2.88
C MET A 46 -4.87 -5.02 1.35
N LEU A 47 -4.59 -6.16 0.71
CA LEU A 47 -4.70 -6.33 -0.74
C LEU A 47 -6.13 -6.08 -1.26
N ALA A 48 -7.14 -6.60 -0.56
CA ALA A 48 -8.53 -6.36 -0.90
C ALA A 48 -8.91 -4.88 -0.77
N ILE A 49 -8.51 -4.24 0.34
CA ILE A 49 -8.76 -2.82 0.60
C ILE A 49 -8.09 -1.96 -0.48
N MET A 50 -6.79 -2.13 -0.72
CA MET A 50 -6.08 -1.29 -1.69
C MET A 50 -6.64 -1.47 -3.10
N THR A 51 -7.03 -2.68 -3.48
CA THR A 51 -7.66 -2.95 -4.78
C THR A 51 -9.01 -2.25 -4.92
N TRP A 52 -9.83 -2.33 -3.88
CA TRP A 52 -11.13 -1.65 -3.86
C TRP A 52 -10.98 -0.13 -3.90
N VAL A 53 -10.10 0.44 -3.07
CA VAL A 53 -9.86 1.90 -3.02
C VAL A 53 -9.27 2.40 -4.35
N ALA A 54 -8.30 1.68 -4.94
CA ALA A 54 -7.74 2.02 -6.24
C ALA A 54 -8.84 2.07 -7.31
N ALA A 55 -9.68 1.04 -7.38
CA ALA A 55 -10.80 0.99 -8.33
C ALA A 55 -11.80 2.15 -8.13
N ARG A 56 -12.06 2.56 -6.88
CA ARG A 56 -12.91 3.72 -6.58
C ARG A 56 -12.25 5.03 -7.01
N CYS A 57 -10.98 5.23 -6.69
CA CYS A 57 -10.26 6.46 -7.04
C CYS A 57 -10.15 6.65 -8.56
N LEU A 58 -9.87 5.59 -9.30
CA LEU A 58 -9.86 5.63 -10.77
C LEU A 58 -11.20 6.12 -11.33
N LYS A 59 -12.32 5.64 -10.77
CA LYS A 59 -13.68 6.06 -11.16
C LYS A 59 -14.00 7.50 -10.74
N TRP A 60 -13.75 7.85 -9.47
CA TRP A 60 -14.08 9.17 -8.91
C TRP A 60 -13.36 10.33 -9.61
N TRP A 61 -12.08 10.15 -9.95
CA TRP A 61 -11.29 11.19 -10.61
C TRP A 61 -11.22 11.06 -12.13
N ARG A 62 -11.96 10.09 -12.71
CA ARG A 62 -11.99 9.81 -14.15
C ARG A 62 -10.57 9.75 -14.72
N VAL A 63 -9.70 8.98 -14.06
CA VAL A 63 -8.31 8.82 -14.47
C VAL A 63 -8.31 8.18 -15.85
N GLY A 64 -7.57 8.76 -16.80
CA GLY A 64 -7.56 8.29 -18.19
C GLY A 64 -7.09 6.84 -18.30
N GLU A 65 -7.64 6.10 -19.26
CA GLU A 65 -7.35 4.67 -19.50
C GLU A 65 -5.99 4.41 -20.16
N THR A 66 -4.99 5.20 -19.79
CA THR A 66 -3.61 5.07 -20.25
C THR A 66 -2.73 4.47 -19.15
N TRP A 67 -1.72 3.70 -19.55
CA TRP A 67 -0.80 3.10 -18.60
C TRP A 67 -0.03 4.16 -17.82
N GLN A 68 0.32 5.29 -18.45
CA GLN A 68 1.03 6.40 -17.81
C GLN A 68 0.23 7.02 -16.65
N ALA A 69 -1.08 7.18 -16.82
CA ALA A 69 -1.92 7.78 -15.79
C ALA A 69 -2.09 6.86 -14.57
N HIS A 70 -2.22 5.55 -14.80
CA HIS A 70 -2.30 4.54 -13.74
C HIS A 70 -0.97 4.37 -13.02
N LEU A 71 0.14 4.34 -13.76
CA LEU A 71 1.48 4.31 -13.19
C LEU A 71 1.77 5.58 -12.37
N GLY A 72 1.40 6.75 -12.87
CA GLY A 72 1.56 8.01 -12.15
C GLY A 72 0.75 8.06 -10.85
N MET A 73 -0.49 7.56 -10.86
CA MET A 73 -1.31 7.43 -9.66
C MET A 73 -0.64 6.52 -8.61
N GLY A 74 -0.16 5.34 -9.04
CA GLY A 74 0.54 4.39 -8.17
C GLY A 74 1.85 4.93 -7.62
N ALA A 75 2.65 5.60 -8.45
CA ALA A 75 3.93 6.19 -8.06
C ALA A 75 3.77 7.31 -7.02
N VAL A 76 2.80 8.21 -7.20
CA VAL A 76 2.50 9.26 -6.21
C VAL A 76 2.07 8.63 -4.89
N ALA A 77 1.19 7.62 -4.95
CA ALA A 77 0.73 6.95 -3.74
C ALA A 77 1.87 6.24 -3.01
N LEU A 78 2.78 5.57 -3.74
CA LEU A 78 3.95 4.91 -3.17
C LEU A 78 4.93 5.90 -2.52
N LEU A 79 5.21 7.04 -3.17
CA LEU A 79 6.09 8.06 -2.61
C LEU A 79 5.54 8.61 -1.29
N LEU A 80 4.24 8.89 -1.24
CA LEU A 80 3.56 9.33 -0.01
C LEU A 80 3.58 8.24 1.06
N LEU A 81 3.37 6.97 0.67
CA LEU A 81 3.43 5.83 1.59
C LEU A 81 4.82 5.68 2.21
N LEU A 82 5.88 5.70 1.41
CA LEU A 82 7.26 5.59 1.91
C LEU A 82 7.64 6.78 2.80
N ALA A 83 7.20 7.99 2.44
CA ALA A 83 7.42 9.18 3.26
C ALA A 83 6.70 9.07 4.62
N ALA A 84 5.45 8.60 4.62
CA ALA A 84 4.70 8.36 5.85
C ALA A 84 5.34 7.25 6.68
N GLU A 85 5.71 6.13 6.07
CA GLU A 85 6.35 5.00 6.75
C GLU A 85 7.68 5.40 7.42
N ALA A 86 8.52 6.15 6.70
CA ALA A 86 9.78 6.67 7.25
C ALA A 86 9.53 7.66 8.41
N ALA A 87 8.55 8.56 8.25
CA ALA A 87 8.19 9.51 9.31
C ALA A 87 7.67 8.79 10.57
N PHE A 88 6.76 7.82 10.42
CA PHE A 88 6.23 7.05 11.53
C PHE A 88 7.28 6.12 12.15
N SER A 89 8.17 5.52 11.37
CA SER A 89 9.26 4.70 11.90
C SER A 89 10.20 5.53 12.77
N TYR A 90 10.52 6.75 12.35
CA TYR A 90 11.30 7.68 13.16
C TYR A 90 10.53 8.15 14.41
N TRP A 91 9.29 8.61 14.27
CA TRP A 91 8.54 9.22 15.38
C TRP A 91 8.04 8.21 16.41
N LEU A 92 7.47 7.09 15.95
CA LEU A 92 6.79 6.12 16.80
C LEU A 92 7.73 5.01 17.26
N ARG A 93 8.60 4.53 16.37
CA ARG A 93 9.52 3.41 16.65
C ARG A 93 10.93 3.87 17.05
N GLN A 94 11.21 5.19 16.97
CA GLN A 94 12.53 5.77 17.27
C GLN A 94 13.67 5.12 16.45
N MET A 95 13.35 4.60 15.26
CA MET A 95 14.31 3.92 14.39
C MET A 95 15.14 4.94 13.61
N THR A 96 16.44 4.69 13.53
CA THR A 96 17.34 5.43 12.64
C THR A 96 17.10 5.05 11.16
N PRO A 97 17.53 5.88 10.19
CA PRO A 97 17.40 5.54 8.77
C PRO A 97 18.11 4.23 8.39
N VAL A 98 19.20 3.89 9.07
CA VAL A 98 19.95 2.64 8.83
C VAL A 98 19.15 1.43 9.33
N GLU A 99 18.61 1.50 10.55
CA GLU A 99 17.75 0.43 11.09
C GLU A 99 16.48 0.25 10.26
N TRP A 100 15.91 1.34 9.75
CA TRP A 100 14.77 1.28 8.84
C TRP A 100 15.11 0.54 7.54
N LEU A 101 16.30 0.77 6.95
CA LEU A 101 16.77 -0.01 5.80
C LEU A 101 17.02 -1.48 6.15
N GLN A 102 17.60 -1.75 7.32
CA GLN A 102 17.89 -3.11 7.77
C GLN A 102 16.63 -3.93 8.02
N HIS A 103 15.55 -3.28 8.47
CA HIS A 103 14.27 -3.95 8.65
C HIS A 103 13.75 -4.58 7.34
N PHE A 104 13.99 -3.97 6.18
CA PHE A 104 13.60 -4.56 4.90
C PHE A 104 14.37 -5.83 4.52
N LEU A 105 15.44 -6.17 5.25
CA LEU A 105 16.16 -7.44 5.11
C LEU A 105 15.55 -8.56 5.97
N GLU A 106 14.68 -8.21 6.92
CA GLU A 106 13.95 -9.16 7.75
C GLU A 106 12.72 -9.71 7.00
N PRO A 107 12.23 -10.93 7.35
CA PRO A 107 11.11 -11.55 6.64
C PRO A 107 9.83 -10.71 6.62
N ASP A 108 9.52 -10.01 7.71
CA ASP A 108 8.36 -9.11 7.80
C ASP A 108 8.56 -7.81 7.01
N GLY A 109 9.77 -7.27 6.97
CA GLY A 109 10.14 -6.18 6.08
C GLY A 109 10.01 -6.55 4.59
N MET A 110 10.41 -7.77 4.20
CA MET A 110 10.24 -8.27 2.83
C MET A 110 8.76 -8.39 2.42
N ILE A 111 7.90 -8.87 3.33
CA ILE A 111 6.45 -8.93 3.10
C ILE A 111 5.88 -7.52 2.95
N SER A 112 6.32 -6.59 3.81
CA SER A 112 5.90 -5.18 3.74
C SER A 112 6.31 -4.54 2.41
N LEU A 113 7.53 -4.79 1.95
CA LEU A 113 8.01 -4.31 0.66
C LEU A 113 7.18 -4.89 -0.50
N ALA A 114 6.88 -6.18 -0.47
CA ALA A 114 6.02 -6.82 -1.48
C ALA A 114 4.62 -6.17 -1.51
N LEU A 115 4.04 -5.86 -0.35
CA LEU A 115 2.78 -5.15 -0.24
C LEU A 115 2.86 -3.72 -0.76
N TYR A 116 3.97 -2.98 -0.52
CA TYR A 116 4.15 -1.64 -1.06
C TYR A 116 4.24 -1.65 -2.59
N LEU A 117 4.94 -2.63 -3.16
CA LEU A 117 5.00 -2.82 -4.61
C LEU A 117 3.64 -3.20 -5.18
N ALA A 118 2.91 -4.11 -4.52
CA ALA A 118 1.55 -4.47 -4.91
C ALA A 118 0.60 -3.26 -4.85
N PHE A 119 0.69 -2.46 -3.79
CA PHE A 119 -0.05 -1.23 -3.60
C PHE A 119 0.18 -0.23 -4.74
N ALA A 120 1.44 -0.02 -5.13
CA ALA A 120 1.81 0.84 -6.23
C ALA A 120 1.37 0.30 -7.60
N ALA A 121 1.45 -1.02 -7.79
CA ALA A 121 1.07 -1.69 -9.04
C ALA A 121 -0.45 -1.82 -9.21
N CYS A 122 -1.22 -1.75 -8.12
CA CYS A 122 -2.66 -2.05 -8.13
C CYS A 122 -3.47 -1.26 -9.17
N PRO A 123 -3.29 0.07 -9.35
CA PRO A 123 -3.98 0.80 -10.41
C PRO A 123 -3.65 0.26 -11.80
N LEU A 124 -2.39 -0.08 -12.06
CA LEU A 124 -1.95 -0.62 -13.34
C LEU A 124 -2.49 -2.03 -13.58
N ALA A 125 -2.51 -2.89 -12.55
CA ALA A 125 -3.10 -4.22 -12.62
C ALA A 125 -4.60 -4.16 -12.96
N LEU A 126 -5.33 -3.22 -12.37
CA LEU A 126 -6.75 -2.99 -12.68
C LEU A 126 -6.97 -2.53 -14.13
N LEU A 127 -6.04 -1.79 -14.73
CA LEU A 127 -6.09 -1.45 -16.15
C LEU A 127 -5.89 -2.69 -17.03
N ALA A 128 -4.93 -3.56 -16.68
CA ALA A 128 -4.66 -4.79 -17.41
C ALA A 128 -5.87 -5.73 -17.41
N ILE A 129 -6.46 -5.99 -16.23
CA ILE A 129 -7.63 -6.86 -16.07
C ILE A 129 -8.83 -6.34 -16.89
N ARG A 130 -9.01 -5.02 -16.98
CA ARG A 130 -10.10 -4.41 -17.76
C ARG A 130 -9.91 -4.48 -19.27
N LYS A 131 -8.68 -4.64 -19.76
CA LYS A 131 -8.39 -4.83 -21.18
C LYS A 131 -8.62 -6.28 -21.63
N GLU A 132 -8.71 -7.24 -20.69
CA GLU A 132 -8.87 -8.66 -20.99
C GLU A 132 -10.29 -9.21 -21.26
N PRO A 133 -11.40 -8.45 -21.33
CA PRO A 133 -12.66 -9.00 -21.83
C PRO A 133 -12.80 -8.74 -23.34
N GLY A 134 -12.15 -9.58 -24.16
CA GLY A 134 -12.50 -9.79 -25.57
C GLY A 134 -11.55 -9.18 -26.62
N THR A 135 -10.39 -9.80 -26.83
CA THR A 135 -9.87 -9.97 -28.21
C THR A 135 -10.75 -10.94 -28.97
#